data_AF-A0A4S8KYE0-F1
#
_entry.id   AF-A0A4S8KYE0-F1
#
_cell.length_a   1.000
_cell.length_b   1.000
_cell.length_c   1.000
_cell.angle_alpha   90.00
_cell.angle_beta   90.00
_cell.angle_gamma   90.00
#
_symmetry.space_group_name_H-M   'P 1'
#
loop_
_entity.id
_entity.type
_entity.pdbx_description
1 polymer ?
#
loop_
_entity_poly.entity_id
_entity_poly.type
_entity_poly.pdbx_seq_one_letter_code
_entity_poly.pdbx_strand_id
1 'polypeptide(L)'
;NCQECHKLQEWKQNFVKEVDDIVLRTHLHTYYLGCLDNKWGTCKARFPRDVFETTQIDIDTGALRLKKSEPWINTYNPVMTYLLRCNSDVTSLLSGTAIKAVVAYVSDYN
;
A
#
# COMPACT_ATOMS: atom_id res chain seq x y z
N ASN A 1 11.11 36.74 -1.17
CA ASN A 1 10.86 35.63 -2.12
C ASN A 1 12.04 34.67 -2.12
N CYS A 2 11.82 33.43 -1.71
CA CYS A 2 12.85 32.39 -1.66
C CYS A 2 12.68 31.47 -2.87
N GLN A 3 13.58 31.56 -3.85
CA GLN A 3 13.51 30.75 -5.09
C GLN A 3 13.59 29.24 -4.81
N GLU A 4 14.47 28.83 -3.88
CA GLU A 4 14.60 27.42 -3.47
C GLU A 4 13.32 26.88 -2.82
N CYS A 5 12.62 27.73 -2.08
CA CYS A 5 11.34 27.38 -1.47
C CYS A 5 10.27 27.13 -2.55
N HIS A 6 10.27 27.90 -3.65
CA HIS A 6 9.37 27.66 -4.78
C HIS A 6 9.68 26.33 -5.48
N LYS A 7 10.95 26.05 -5.77
CA LYS A 7 11.37 24.77 -6.38
C LYS A 7 10.98 23.57 -5.50
N LEU A 8 11.15 23.68 -4.18
CA LEU A 8 10.76 22.62 -3.26
C LEU A 8 9.24 22.39 -3.27
N GLN A 9 8.43 23.45 -3.31
CA GLN A 9 6.98 23.33 -3.39
C GLN A 9 6.53 22.71 -4.71
N GLU A 10 7.13 23.12 -5.83
CA GLU A 10 6.89 22.54 -7.14
C GLU A 10 7.24 21.05 -7.17
N TRP A 11 8.42 20.68 -6.64
CA TRP A 11 8.83 19.28 -6.54
C TRP A 11 7.85 18.46 -5.69
N LYS A 12 7.38 18.98 -4.54
CA LYS A 12 6.39 18.30 -3.70
C LYS A 12 5.08 18.04 -4.43
N GLN A 13 4.60 19.01 -5.22
CA GLN A 13 3.40 18.84 -6.02
C GLN A 13 3.57 17.77 -7.10
N ASN A 14 4.72 17.77 -7.78
CA ASN A 14 5.04 16.77 -8.79
C ASN A 14 5.18 15.38 -8.17
N PHE A 15 5.84 15.25 -7.01
CA PHE A 15 5.93 14.01 -6.26
C PHE A 15 4.55 13.41 -5.96
N VAL A 16 3.62 14.22 -5.44
CA VAL A 16 2.26 13.75 -5.11
C VAL A 16 1.53 13.27 -6.37
N LYS A 17 1.58 14.03 -7.47
CA LYS A 17 0.95 13.66 -8.74
C LYS A 17 1.51 12.36 -9.31
N GLU A 18 2.83 12.21 -9.28
CA GLU A 18 3.52 11.01 -9.77
C GLU A 18 3.16 9.77 -8.93
N VAL A 19 3.14 9.90 -7.60
CA VAL A 19 2.72 8.80 -6.73
C VAL A 19 1.27 8.42 -7.00
N ASP A 20 0.37 9.40 -7.13
CA ASP A 20 -1.05 9.15 -7.38
C ASP A 20 -1.29 8.39 -8.70
N ASP A 21 -0.62 8.80 -9.78
CA ASP A 21 -0.70 8.11 -11.08
C ASP A 21 -0.18 6.66 -10.98
N ILE A 22 0.93 6.41 -10.28
CA ILE A 22 1.46 5.06 -10.07
C ILE A 22 0.47 4.21 -9.27
N VAL A 23 -0.06 4.74 -8.16
CA VAL A 23 -1.00 4.02 -7.29
C VAL A 23 -2.24 3.63 -8.09
N LEU A 24 -2.80 4.57 -8.84
CA LEU A 24 -3.98 4.34 -9.67
C LEU A 24 -3.75 3.20 -10.68
N ARG A 25 -2.58 3.18 -11.32
CA ARG A 25 -2.26 2.18 -12.36
C ARG A 25 -1.89 0.80 -11.82
N THR A 26 -1.27 0.74 -10.63
CA THR A 26 -0.59 -0.48 -10.16
C THR A 26 -1.17 -1.08 -8.89
N HIS A 27 -1.88 -0.31 -8.06
CA HIS A 27 -2.38 -0.78 -6.76
C HIS A 27 -3.90 -0.98 -6.73
N LEU A 28 -4.67 -0.53 -7.73
CA LEU A 28 -6.14 -0.57 -7.74
C LEU A 28 -6.72 -1.90 -8.26
N HIS A 29 -7.43 -2.64 -7.40
CA HIS A 29 -7.96 -3.99 -7.66
C HIS A 29 -9.38 -4.05 -8.25
N THR A 30 -9.75 -3.10 -9.11
CA THR A 30 -11.08 -3.06 -9.76
C THR A 30 -11.03 -2.93 -11.27
N TYR A 31 -10.05 -2.18 -11.80
CA TYR A 31 -10.14 -1.69 -13.18
C TYR A 31 -9.25 -2.45 -14.17
N TYR A 32 -8.07 -2.96 -13.76
CA TYR A 32 -7.08 -3.48 -14.73
C TYR A 32 -6.38 -4.80 -14.38
N LEU A 33 -6.57 -5.34 -13.18
CA LEU A 33 -5.70 -6.42 -12.69
C LEU A 33 -6.16 -7.86 -13.02
N GLY A 34 -7.29 -8.04 -13.72
CA GLY A 34 -7.85 -9.37 -13.98
C GLY A 34 -8.13 -10.19 -12.71
N CYS A 35 -8.08 -9.54 -11.54
CA CYS A 35 -8.17 -10.21 -10.24
C CYS A 35 -9.57 -10.76 -9.96
N LEU A 36 -10.58 -10.19 -10.63
CA LEU A 36 -11.97 -10.62 -10.63
C LEU A 36 -12.27 -11.69 -11.71
N ASP A 37 -11.30 -12.00 -12.59
CA ASP A 37 -11.45 -13.00 -13.64
C ASP A 37 -11.31 -14.41 -13.06
N ASN A 38 -12.37 -14.84 -12.39
CA ASN A 38 -12.59 -16.17 -11.86
C ASN A 38 -14.08 -16.45 -11.74
N LYS A 39 -14.44 -17.73 -11.64
CA LYS A 39 -15.84 -18.19 -11.60
C LYS A 39 -16.67 -17.63 -10.44
N TRP A 40 -16.03 -17.08 -9.40
CA TRP A 40 -16.70 -16.54 -8.22
C TRP A 40 -16.89 -15.02 -8.29
N GLY A 41 -16.24 -14.33 -9.24
CA GLY A 41 -16.26 -12.87 -9.33
C GLY A 41 -15.61 -12.16 -8.14
N THR A 42 -14.84 -12.88 -7.32
CA THR A 42 -14.18 -12.35 -6.11
C THR A 42 -12.73 -12.01 -6.37
N CYS A 43 -12.19 -10.95 -5.80
CA CYS A 43 -10.78 -10.62 -6.01
C CYS A 43 -9.85 -11.71 -5.44
N LYS A 44 -8.98 -12.30 -6.27
CA LYS A 44 -7.97 -13.29 -5.86
C LYS A 44 -7.06 -12.78 -4.73
N ALA A 45 -6.83 -11.46 -4.67
CA ALA A 45 -6.05 -10.79 -3.63
C ALA A 45 -6.87 -10.39 -2.38
N ARG A 46 -8.12 -10.89 -2.25
CA ARG A 46 -9.02 -10.72 -1.10
C ARG A 46 -9.43 -9.27 -0.84
N PHE A 47 -9.71 -8.53 -1.90
CA PHE A 47 -10.34 -7.21 -1.83
C PHE A 47 -11.88 -7.32 -1.80
N PRO A 48 -12.59 -6.36 -1.17
CA PRO A 48 -12.08 -5.13 -0.51
C PRO A 48 -11.36 -5.40 0.82
N ARG A 49 -10.37 -4.57 1.16
CA ARG A 49 -9.68 -4.63 2.47
C ARG A 49 -10.26 -3.62 3.46
N ASP A 50 -10.04 -3.87 4.75
CA ASP A 50 -10.41 -2.95 5.82
C ASP A 50 -9.80 -1.56 5.62
N VAL A 51 -10.55 -0.56 6.09
CA VAL A 51 -10.21 0.85 6.07
C VAL A 51 -10.19 1.39 7.50
N PHE A 52 -9.29 2.33 7.76
CA PHE A 52 -9.11 2.94 9.07
C PHE A 52 -9.02 4.45 8.89
N GLU A 53 -9.87 5.21 9.59
CA GLU A 53 -9.88 6.68 9.49
C GLU A 53 -8.63 7.32 10.11
N THR A 54 -8.03 6.63 11.08
CA THR A 54 -6.82 7.04 11.80
C THR A 54 -5.83 5.88 11.93
N THR A 55 -4.54 6.20 11.95
CA THR A 55 -3.50 5.22 12.26
C THR A 55 -3.61 4.82 13.73
N GLN A 56 -3.70 3.53 13.99
CA GLN A 56 -3.92 2.97 15.33
C GLN A 56 -3.06 1.74 15.57
N ILE A 57 -2.79 1.44 16.83
CA ILE A 57 -2.13 0.22 17.25
C ILE A 57 -3.20 -0.75 17.69
N ASP A 58 -3.18 -1.95 17.13
CA ASP A 58 -3.97 -3.07 17.63
C ASP A 58 -3.37 -3.53 18.97
N ILE A 59 -4.14 -3.42 20.04
CA ILE A 59 -3.66 -3.63 21.41
C ILE A 59 -3.31 -5.11 21.65
N ASP A 60 -4.06 -6.02 21.04
CA ASP A 60 -3.90 -7.47 21.26
C ASP A 60 -2.66 -8.01 20.54
N THR A 61 -2.35 -7.47 19.36
CA THR A 61 -1.28 -7.95 18.49
C THR A 61 -0.04 -7.06 18.46
N GLY A 62 -0.15 -5.81 18.94
CA GLY A 62 0.86 -4.76 18.79
C GLY A 62 1.02 -4.26 17.35
N ALA A 63 0.19 -4.72 16.40
CA ALA A 63 0.32 -4.38 14.99
C ALA A 63 -0.12 -2.95 14.71
N LEU A 64 0.67 -2.23 13.88
CA LEU A 64 0.30 -0.89 13.43
C LEU A 64 -0.67 -1.00 12.24
N ARG A 65 -1.89 -0.48 12.42
CA ARG A 65 -2.90 -0.32 11.37
C ARG A 65 -2.83 1.12 10.86
N LEU A 66 -2.40 1.28 9.61
CA LEU A 66 -2.25 2.61 9.00
C LEU A 66 -3.60 3.16 8.56
N LYS A 67 -3.77 4.48 8.64
CA LYS A 67 -4.90 5.19 8.04
C LYS A 67 -5.00 4.84 6.55
N LYS A 68 -6.18 4.44 6.12
CA LYS A 68 -6.50 4.08 4.73
C LYS A 68 -7.98 4.27 4.51
N SER A 69 -8.36 5.02 3.48
CA SER A 69 -9.76 5.34 3.19
C SER A 69 -10.29 4.68 1.91
N GLU A 70 -9.42 4.11 1.09
CA GLU A 70 -9.81 3.42 -0.14
C GLU A 70 -9.66 1.90 0.05
N PRO A 71 -10.75 1.12 0.10
CA PRO A 71 -10.69 -0.32 0.35
C PRO A 71 -10.04 -1.12 -0.79
N TRP A 72 -10.07 -0.63 -2.04
CA TRP A 72 -9.64 -1.36 -3.24
C TRP A 72 -8.19 -1.15 -3.66
N ILE A 73 -7.42 -0.40 -2.89
CA ILE A 73 -5.97 -0.26 -3.10
C ILE A 73 -5.18 -1.04 -2.04
N ASN A 74 -3.98 -1.48 -2.40
CA ASN A 74 -3.00 -1.97 -1.43
C ASN A 74 -2.60 -0.87 -0.44
N THR A 75 -2.14 -1.27 0.74
CA THR A 75 -1.49 -0.33 1.67
C THR A 75 -0.12 -0.01 1.10
N TYR A 76 0.18 1.27 0.85
CA TYR A 76 1.43 1.67 0.19
C TYR A 76 2.14 2.78 0.97
N ASN A 77 3.41 2.99 0.65
CA ASN A 77 4.20 4.11 1.16
C ASN A 77 4.56 5.04 -0.01
N PRO A 78 4.21 6.34 0.01
CA PRO A 78 4.46 7.25 -1.11
C PRO A 78 5.91 7.30 -1.59
N VAL A 79 6.88 7.22 -0.68
CA VAL A 79 8.31 7.26 -1.02
C VAL A 79 8.72 5.96 -1.72
N MET A 80 8.31 4.81 -1.19
CA MET A 80 8.58 3.52 -1.81
C MET A 80 7.92 3.42 -3.19
N THR A 81 6.66 3.85 -3.30
CA THR A 81 5.94 3.87 -4.59
C THR A 81 6.63 4.77 -5.60
N TYR A 82 7.08 5.96 -5.18
CA TYR A 82 7.82 6.86 -6.05
C TYR A 82 9.16 6.28 -6.53
N LEU A 83 9.90 5.58 -5.66
CA LEU A 83 11.21 5.01 -6.00
C LEU A 83 11.10 3.73 -6.82
N LEU A 84 10.19 2.82 -6.44
CA LEU A 84 10.07 1.50 -7.05
C LEU A 84 9.17 1.49 -8.29
N ARG A 85 8.28 2.48 -8.43
CA ARG A 85 7.36 2.67 -9.57
C ARG A 85 6.53 1.41 -9.89
N CYS A 86 6.25 0.57 -8.89
CA CYS A 86 5.56 -0.70 -9.05
C CYS A 86 4.57 -0.96 -7.90
N ASN A 87 3.80 -2.04 -8.01
CA ASN A 87 2.88 -2.46 -6.96
C ASN A 87 3.65 -2.88 -5.70
N SER A 88 3.28 -2.31 -4.56
CA SER A 88 3.83 -2.65 -3.25
C SER A 88 2.70 -2.86 -2.25
N ASP A 89 2.91 -3.76 -1.29
CA ASP A 89 1.98 -4.00 -0.18
C ASP A 89 2.75 -3.90 1.13
N VAL A 90 2.48 -2.84 1.89
CA VAL A 90 3.18 -2.51 3.14
C VAL A 90 2.34 -2.97 4.33
N THR A 91 2.94 -3.78 5.18
CA THR A 91 2.31 -4.31 6.39
C THR A 91 3.24 -4.19 7.59
N SER A 92 2.66 -3.91 8.76
CA SER A 92 3.37 -3.91 10.03
C SER A 92 3.63 -5.35 10.49
N LEU A 93 4.89 -5.67 10.79
CA LEU A 93 5.30 -6.99 11.31
C LEU A 93 5.60 -6.96 12.81
N LEU A 94 4.91 -6.12 13.58
CA LEU A 94 5.21 -5.96 15.01
C LEU A 94 4.76 -7.15 15.88
N SER A 95 4.00 -8.11 15.33
CA SER A 95 3.64 -9.35 16.02
C SER A 95 4.66 -10.46 15.75
N GLY A 96 5.07 -11.18 16.80
CA GLY A 96 5.95 -12.36 16.66
C GLY A 96 5.37 -13.44 15.74
N THR A 97 4.05 -13.56 15.64
CA THR A 97 3.38 -14.47 14.70
C THR A 97 3.50 -13.97 13.26
N ALA A 98 3.35 -12.66 13.03
CA ALA A 98 3.49 -12.06 11.71
C ALA A 98 4.91 -12.21 11.16
N ILE A 99 5.93 -11.98 12.01
CA ILE A 99 7.33 -12.20 11.62
C ILE A 99 7.58 -13.66 11.28
N LYS A 100 7.13 -14.61 12.13
CA LYS A 100 7.29 -16.04 11.85
C LYS A 100 6.63 -16.45 10.54
N ALA A 101 5.42 -15.96 10.27
CA ALA A 101 4.71 -16.24 9.03
C ALA A 101 5.46 -15.71 7.80
N VAL A 102 5.99 -14.49 7.86
CA VAL A 102 6.79 -13.91 6.75
C VAL A 102 8.11 -14.65 6.55
N VAL A 103 8.83 -14.97 7.64
CA VAL A 103 10.11 -15.70 7.56
C VAL A 103 9.90 -17.09 6.96
N ALA A 104 8.87 -17.82 7.38
CA ALA A 104 8.51 -19.11 6.80
C ALA A 104 8.16 -18.98 5.32
N TYR A 105 7.31 -18.02 4.97
CA TYR A 105 6.92 -17.77 3.58
C TYR A 105 8.11 -17.47 2.66
N VAL A 106 9.02 -16.59 3.08
CA VAL A 106 10.22 -16.24 2.29
C VAL A 106 11.18 -17.42 2.17
N SER A 107 11.26 -18.25 3.21
CA SER A 107 12.12 -19.44 3.22
C SER A 107 11.57 -20.55 2.32
N ASP A 108 10.24 -20.71 2.27
CA ASP A 108 9.53 -21.64 1.39
C ASP A 108 9.47 -21.16 -0.07
N TYR A 109 9.87 -19.91 -0.33
CA TYR A 109 9.88 -19.31 -1.67
C TYR A 109 11.19 -19.57 -2.46
N ASN A 110 12.11 -20.39 -1.93
CA ASN A 110 13.34 -20.82 -2.61
C ASN A 110 13.24 -22.26 -3.13
#